data_AF-A0A1X1Q2M4-F1
#
_entry.id   AF-A0A1X1Q2M4-F1
#
_cell.length_a   1.000
_cell.length_b   1.000
_cell.length_c   1.000
_cell.angle_alpha   90.00
_cell.angle_beta   90.00
_cell.angle_gamma   90.00
#
_symmetry.space_group_name_H-M   'P 1'
#
loop_
_entity.id
_entity.type
_entity.pdbx_description
1 polymer ?
#
loop_
_entity_poly.entity_id
_entity_poly.type
_entity_poly.pdbx_seq_one_letter_code
_entity_poly.pdbx_strand_id
1 'polypeptide(L)'
;MKAGKKLASMLLAGSIILWSACCYAESTHQIEKQTTPIYYSDMEPENKGEVDLFFVDGVKDVPYITVETAKDILVSNVRKLDAPDYDLTVKKDGEKITLSRETYYPVTFDCEADTITFWDYDAFMTSNPNATLMDLVAVSGFNDKGEAELFQRTDTSFQLYGETITFRPGDYGIDMFYQDGEYYLPLQLFSDIILSQNNMNTLYNGENVFLLLAGNLEPFKERYYNNLLPTSRSEALADFNYNELCFALDSLYGLKQQHNIKNFDTMFQQAGIKYQLLSTDPQEAGQALWDLTFVYLDDLHSSFANRSYRMKEDPVRRYGPACMQSIADMQRYADARAKRYPNGTPGYEEIGNTAYITFDQFVVEGVDYYEEKAEDHLTDTMGLMIYSLGQIKRPNSPIKNVVLDLSNNGGGTAPSAAYTIGMFLGEGSISVTNPLTGALVCQNFKTDLNMDRLFDERDNLLDYNLFCLTSPNSFSCGNLVPSALKNSHRVTILGQTSGGGACVVQNMTTADGCVFNISGPYRLAYTKNGSFYDIDQGVTPDFVLPTPDQFYDRKQLTKYINSLLWK
;
A
#
# COMPACT_ATOMS: atom_id res chain seq x y z
N MET A 1 12.23 -84.31 23.07
CA MET A 1 11.12 -84.03 22.13
C MET A 1 11.36 -82.68 21.48
N LYS A 2 11.35 -82.64 20.13
CA LYS A 2 11.21 -81.49 19.21
C LYS A 2 11.96 -80.18 19.59
N ALA A 3 13.10 -79.88 18.98
CA ALA A 3 13.26 -79.24 17.65
C ALA A 3 12.78 -77.78 17.60
N GLY A 4 13.70 -76.85 17.31
CA GLY A 4 13.36 -75.47 16.98
C GLY A 4 14.54 -74.49 17.00
N LYS A 5 15.42 -74.56 15.99
CA LYS A 5 16.46 -73.57 15.67
C LYS A 5 15.82 -72.20 15.35
N LYS A 6 16.47 -71.11 15.74
CA LYS A 6 16.81 -70.00 14.83
C LYS A 6 18.00 -69.21 15.36
N LEU A 7 19.05 -69.18 14.54
CA LEU A 7 20.26 -68.38 14.65
C LEU A 7 19.91 -66.89 14.65
N ALA A 8 20.52 -66.12 15.54
CA ALA A 8 20.78 -64.70 15.33
C ALA A 8 22.28 -64.54 15.07
N SER A 9 22.63 -64.37 13.80
CA SER A 9 23.99 -64.04 13.36
C SER A 9 24.23 -62.55 13.58
N MET A 10 25.11 -62.23 14.54
CA MET A 10 25.80 -60.95 14.62
C MET A 10 26.69 -60.78 13.40
N LEU A 11 26.45 -59.74 12.62
CA LEU A 11 27.38 -59.21 11.62
C LEU A 11 27.58 -57.73 11.98
N LEU A 12 28.73 -57.46 12.61
CA LEU A 12 29.32 -56.12 12.61
C LEU A 12 29.69 -55.82 11.15
N ALA A 13 28.99 -54.91 10.52
CA ALA A 13 29.44 -54.22 9.32
C ALA A 13 29.57 -52.74 9.69
N GLY A 14 30.81 -52.25 9.69
CA GLY A 14 31.11 -50.85 9.94
C GLY A 14 30.47 -49.97 8.87
N SER A 15 29.64 -49.03 9.31
CA SER A 15 29.19 -47.93 8.47
C SER A 15 30.36 -46.97 8.29
N ILE A 16 31.07 -47.11 7.17
CA ILE A 16 31.88 -46.03 6.62
C ILE A 16 30.90 -44.91 6.29
N ILE A 17 30.91 -43.85 7.10
CA ILE A 17 30.27 -42.59 6.74
C ILE A 17 31.11 -42.03 5.60
N LEU A 18 30.71 -42.32 4.37
CA LEU A 18 31.12 -41.56 3.20
C LEU A 18 30.51 -40.17 3.39
N TRP A 19 31.32 -39.23 3.88
CA TRP A 19 31.15 -37.83 3.56
C TRP A 19 31.22 -37.71 2.04
N SER A 20 30.06 -37.80 1.38
CA SER A 20 29.92 -37.19 0.07
C SER A 20 30.03 -35.69 0.34
N ALA A 21 31.22 -35.16 0.13
CA ALA A 21 31.36 -33.75 -0.18
C ALA A 21 30.48 -33.54 -1.43
N CYS A 22 29.28 -33.00 -1.24
CA CYS A 22 28.60 -32.29 -2.30
C CYS A 22 29.49 -31.08 -2.60
N CYS A 23 30.45 -31.26 -3.50
CA CYS A 23 30.95 -30.16 -4.29
C CYS A 23 29.72 -29.66 -5.05
N TYR A 24 29.05 -28.62 -4.55
CA TYR A 24 28.26 -27.76 -5.41
C TYR A 24 29.24 -27.28 -6.48
N ALA A 25 29.07 -27.77 -7.69
CA ALA A 25 29.73 -27.16 -8.82
C ALA A 25 29.13 -25.76 -8.95
N GLU A 26 29.96 -24.71 -8.94
CA GLU A 26 29.55 -23.37 -9.37
C GLU A 26 28.79 -23.52 -10.68
N SER A 27 27.48 -23.26 -10.67
CA SER A 27 26.67 -23.26 -11.89
C SER A 27 27.09 -22.06 -12.71
N THR A 28 27.94 -22.32 -13.70
CA THR A 28 28.35 -21.29 -14.65
C THR A 28 27.22 -21.10 -15.65
N HIS A 29 26.60 -19.93 -15.61
CA HIS A 29 25.48 -19.56 -16.46
C HIS A 29 25.96 -18.98 -17.80
N GLN A 30 25.23 -19.28 -18.87
CA GLN A 30 25.38 -18.57 -20.13
C GLN A 30 24.63 -17.25 -20.04
N ILE A 31 25.37 -16.14 -19.95
CA ILE A 31 24.80 -14.80 -19.79
C ILE A 31 24.86 -14.05 -21.12
N GLU A 32 23.71 -13.59 -21.58
CA GLU A 32 23.60 -12.65 -22.68
C GLU A 32 23.15 -11.27 -22.18
N LYS A 33 23.93 -10.25 -22.51
CA LYS A 33 23.65 -8.85 -22.15
C LYS A 33 22.86 -8.16 -23.26
N GLN A 34 21.82 -7.40 -22.86
CA GLN A 34 21.04 -6.53 -23.74
C GLN A 34 20.86 -5.15 -23.10
N THR A 35 21.48 -4.13 -23.68
CA THR A 35 21.22 -2.72 -23.31
C THR A 35 19.84 -2.31 -23.84
N THR A 36 18.98 -1.86 -22.93
CA THR A 36 17.55 -1.67 -23.16
C THR A 36 17.14 -0.26 -22.72
N PRO A 37 16.33 0.47 -23.51
CA PRO A 37 15.76 1.75 -23.06
C PRO A 37 14.94 1.58 -21.77
N ILE A 38 15.16 2.48 -20.81
CA ILE A 38 14.34 2.61 -19.60
C ILE A 38 13.67 3.99 -19.56
N TYR A 39 12.39 4.04 -19.19
CA TYR A 39 11.61 5.27 -19.05
C TYR A 39 11.17 5.44 -17.59
N TYR A 40 11.35 6.65 -17.06
CA TYR A 40 11.08 7.00 -15.66
C TYR A 40 9.86 7.92 -15.58
N SER A 41 8.78 7.49 -14.91
CA SER A 41 7.55 8.28 -14.72
C SER A 41 6.72 8.61 -15.98
N ASP A 42 7.33 9.02 -17.09
CA ASP A 42 6.69 9.37 -18.36
C ASP A 42 7.60 9.15 -19.59
N MET A 43 7.10 9.54 -20.77
CA MET A 43 7.77 9.35 -22.06
C MET A 43 8.65 10.53 -22.50
N GLU A 44 8.85 11.54 -21.65
CA GLU A 44 9.66 12.72 -22.01
C GLU A 44 11.16 12.37 -22.14
N PRO A 45 11.91 13.02 -23.05
CA PRO A 45 13.30 12.68 -23.33
C PRO A 45 14.24 12.75 -22.11
N GLU A 46 14.02 13.69 -21.19
CA GLU A 46 14.76 13.85 -19.93
C GLU A 46 14.55 12.69 -18.95
N ASN A 47 13.45 11.96 -19.13
CA ASN A 47 13.04 10.82 -18.34
C ASN A 47 13.38 9.49 -19.02
N LYS A 48 14.20 9.53 -20.07
CA LYS A 48 14.71 8.34 -20.76
C LYS A 48 16.16 8.04 -20.36
N GLY A 49 16.45 6.78 -20.09
CA GLY A 49 17.80 6.26 -19.89
C GLY A 49 18.02 4.94 -20.61
N GLU A 50 19.12 4.27 -20.25
CA GLU A 50 19.44 2.92 -20.68
C GLU A 50 19.72 2.06 -19.45
N VAL A 51 19.33 0.78 -19.51
CA VAL A 51 19.59 -0.23 -18.49
C VAL A 51 20.09 -1.49 -19.17
N ASP A 52 21.09 -2.12 -18.57
CA ASP A 52 21.59 -3.40 -19.03
C ASP A 52 20.74 -4.53 -18.41
N LEU A 53 20.06 -5.29 -19.26
CA LEU A 53 19.37 -6.51 -18.90
C LEU A 53 20.23 -7.72 -19.23
N PHE A 54 20.15 -8.75 -18.41
CA PHE A 54 20.90 -9.98 -18.56
C PHE A 54 19.94 -11.17 -18.68
N PHE A 55 20.20 -12.03 -19.64
CA PHE A 55 19.38 -13.19 -19.97
C PHE A 55 20.21 -14.46 -19.79
N VAL A 56 19.67 -15.41 -19.06
CA VAL A 56 20.41 -16.56 -18.52
C VAL A 56 19.97 -17.84 -19.21
N ASP A 57 20.94 -18.67 -19.60
CA ASP A 57 20.76 -20.04 -20.12
C ASP A 57 19.76 -20.13 -21.29
N GLY A 58 19.78 -19.11 -22.14
CA GLY A 58 18.93 -19.03 -23.33
C GLY A 58 17.50 -18.54 -23.09
N VAL A 59 17.10 -18.27 -21.85
CA VAL A 59 15.80 -17.66 -21.50
C VAL A 59 15.81 -16.18 -21.85
N LYS A 60 14.89 -15.72 -22.70
CA LYS A 60 14.87 -14.36 -23.29
C LYS A 60 13.81 -13.42 -22.74
N ASP A 61 12.96 -13.91 -21.85
CA ASP A 61 11.81 -13.16 -21.34
C ASP A 61 11.75 -13.11 -19.81
N VAL A 62 12.81 -13.56 -19.12
CA VAL A 62 13.05 -13.37 -17.69
C VAL A 62 14.34 -12.57 -17.53
N PRO A 63 14.28 -11.22 -17.49
CA PRO A 63 15.47 -10.40 -17.40
C PRO A 63 16.02 -10.32 -15.97
N TYR A 64 17.34 -10.34 -15.87
CA TYR A 64 18.11 -10.04 -14.67
C TYR A 64 18.75 -8.65 -14.79
N ILE A 65 19.04 -8.05 -13.64
CA ILE A 65 19.89 -6.85 -13.51
C ILE A 65 21.00 -7.15 -12.50
N THR A 66 22.04 -6.32 -12.44
CA THR A 66 23.00 -6.42 -11.32
C THR A 66 22.47 -5.70 -10.08
N VAL A 67 22.90 -6.14 -8.89
CA VAL A 67 22.58 -5.44 -7.62
C VAL A 67 23.07 -3.99 -7.64
N GLU A 68 24.16 -3.69 -8.33
CA GLU A 68 24.67 -2.32 -8.46
C GLU A 68 23.78 -1.46 -9.37
N THR A 69 23.25 -2.01 -10.47
CA THR A 69 22.23 -1.35 -11.30
C THR A 69 20.93 -1.13 -10.51
N ALA A 70 20.48 -2.11 -9.73
CA ALA A 70 19.32 -1.98 -8.86
C ALA A 70 19.49 -0.82 -7.85
N LYS A 71 20.66 -0.75 -7.22
CA LYS A 71 21.05 0.35 -6.32
C LYS A 71 21.02 1.70 -7.02
N ASP A 72 21.59 1.83 -8.22
CA ASP A 72 21.62 3.09 -8.97
C ASP A 72 20.21 3.55 -9.40
N ILE A 73 19.35 2.62 -9.82
CA ILE A 73 17.93 2.90 -10.12
C ILE A 73 17.22 3.41 -8.87
N LEU A 74 17.36 2.72 -7.72
CA LEU A 74 16.71 3.10 -6.48
C LEU A 74 17.18 4.49 -6.00
N VAL A 75 18.49 4.71 -5.88
CA VAL A 75 19.06 5.98 -5.40
C VAL A 75 18.64 7.15 -6.31
N SER A 76 18.75 6.98 -7.63
CA SER A 76 18.43 8.07 -8.56
C SER A 76 16.95 8.46 -8.54
N ASN A 77 16.04 7.50 -8.34
CA ASN A 77 14.60 7.79 -8.32
C ASN A 77 14.11 8.27 -6.96
N VAL A 78 14.58 7.70 -5.85
CA VAL A 78 14.20 8.18 -4.51
C VAL A 78 14.68 9.62 -4.27
N ARG A 79 15.87 9.99 -4.76
CA ARG A 79 16.32 11.40 -4.73
C ARG A 79 15.39 12.38 -5.44
N LYS A 80 14.71 11.94 -6.50
CA LYS A 80 13.71 12.76 -7.23
C LYS A 80 12.38 12.88 -6.48
N LEU A 81 12.13 12.01 -5.50
CA LEU A 81 10.96 12.02 -4.62
C LEU A 81 11.24 12.80 -3.32
N ASP A 82 11.88 13.96 -3.44
CA ASP A 82 12.17 14.88 -2.33
C ASP A 82 13.05 14.28 -1.21
N ALA A 83 13.97 13.37 -1.57
CA ALA A 83 14.94 12.77 -0.65
C ALA A 83 16.38 12.92 -1.18
N PRO A 84 16.91 14.15 -1.35
CA PRO A 84 18.18 14.41 -2.03
C PRO A 84 19.39 13.72 -1.37
N ASP A 85 19.33 13.50 -0.06
CA ASP A 85 20.40 12.89 0.73
C ASP A 85 20.37 11.35 0.75
N TYR A 86 19.34 10.72 0.14
CA TYR A 86 19.24 9.26 0.05
C TYR A 86 20.46 8.70 -0.68
N ASP A 87 21.22 7.79 -0.05
CA ASP A 87 22.36 7.12 -0.68
C ASP A 87 22.50 5.65 -0.25
N LEU A 88 23.31 4.91 -1.01
CA LEU A 88 23.65 3.52 -0.70
C LEU A 88 25.13 3.26 -0.96
N THR A 89 25.82 2.78 0.08
CA THR A 89 27.20 2.30 -0.02
C THR A 89 27.25 0.80 -0.25
N VAL A 90 28.29 0.32 -0.94
CA VAL A 90 28.43 -1.09 -1.35
C VAL A 90 29.57 -1.76 -0.61
N LYS A 91 29.35 -2.97 -0.11
CA LYS A 91 30.39 -3.88 0.38
C LYS A 91 30.21 -5.26 -0.25
N LYS A 92 31.25 -5.74 -0.94
CA LYS A 92 31.31 -7.08 -1.56
C LYS A 92 32.13 -8.02 -0.67
N ASP A 93 31.64 -9.25 -0.46
CA ASP A 93 32.29 -10.29 0.35
C ASP A 93 31.94 -11.69 -0.19
N GLY A 94 32.79 -12.23 -1.06
CA GLY A 94 32.50 -13.48 -1.77
C GLY A 94 31.22 -13.38 -2.59
N GLU A 95 30.32 -14.34 -2.43
CA GLU A 95 29.00 -14.39 -3.09
C GLU A 95 27.93 -13.52 -2.41
N LYS A 96 28.36 -12.62 -1.51
CA LYS A 96 27.47 -11.68 -0.83
C LYS A 96 27.79 -10.24 -1.20
N ILE A 97 26.74 -9.46 -1.40
CA ILE A 97 26.82 -8.01 -1.59
C ILE A 97 25.88 -7.33 -0.60
N THR A 98 26.40 -6.33 0.11
CA THR A 98 25.66 -5.54 1.09
C THR A 98 25.54 -4.11 0.62
N LEU A 99 24.31 -3.60 0.59
CA LEU A 99 24.01 -2.18 0.39
C LEU A 99 23.67 -1.56 1.75
N SER A 100 24.28 -0.44 2.12
CA SER A 100 24.02 0.24 3.40
C SER A 100 23.59 1.69 3.19
N ARG A 101 22.45 2.06 3.78
CA ARG A 101 21.95 3.45 3.81
C ARG A 101 22.92 4.36 4.55
N GLU A 102 22.88 5.67 4.27
CA GLU A 102 23.56 6.70 5.06
C GLU A 102 23.10 6.71 6.53
N THR A 103 21.92 6.16 6.81
CA THR A 103 21.34 5.92 8.13
C THR A 103 21.83 4.63 8.80
N TYR A 104 22.80 3.93 8.21
CA TYR A 104 23.44 2.71 8.71
C TYR A 104 22.57 1.44 8.71
N TYR A 105 21.40 1.44 8.08
CA TYR A 105 20.60 0.23 7.89
C TYR A 105 21.04 -0.52 6.62
N PRO A 106 21.55 -1.76 6.72
CA PRO A 106 21.97 -2.55 5.57
C PRO A 106 20.90 -3.53 5.09
N VAL A 107 21.02 -3.87 3.80
CA VAL A 107 20.47 -5.08 3.18
C VAL A 107 21.61 -5.90 2.59
N THR A 108 21.60 -7.21 2.82
CA THR A 108 22.57 -8.15 2.25
C THR A 108 21.87 -9.11 1.30
N PHE A 109 22.35 -9.16 0.05
CA PHE A 109 22.01 -10.17 -0.93
C PHE A 109 23.07 -11.28 -0.85
N ASP A 110 22.61 -12.51 -0.65
CA ASP A 110 23.43 -13.71 -0.58
C ASP A 110 23.06 -14.61 -1.76
N CYS A 111 23.91 -14.59 -2.80
CA CYS A 111 23.70 -15.36 -4.02
C CYS A 111 24.01 -16.86 -3.85
N GLU A 112 24.75 -17.25 -2.81
CA GLU A 112 24.98 -18.67 -2.52
C GLU A 112 23.71 -19.32 -1.95
N ALA A 113 23.01 -18.57 -1.10
CA ALA A 113 21.86 -19.06 -0.33
C ALA A 113 20.50 -18.62 -0.91
N ASP A 114 20.49 -17.84 -1.99
CA ASP A 114 19.29 -17.19 -2.54
C ASP A 114 18.47 -16.45 -1.48
N THR A 115 19.14 -15.58 -0.70
CA THR A 115 18.46 -14.80 0.35
C THR A 115 18.74 -13.31 0.31
N ILE A 116 17.76 -12.52 0.75
CA ILE A 116 17.87 -11.07 0.94
C ILE A 116 17.57 -10.78 2.40
N THR A 117 18.57 -10.33 3.16
CA THR A 117 18.43 -10.07 4.60
C THR A 117 18.51 -8.58 4.89
N PHE A 118 17.45 -8.04 5.49
CA PHE A 118 17.40 -6.67 5.98
C PHE A 118 17.62 -6.66 7.49
N TRP A 119 18.52 -5.81 7.98
CA TRP A 119 18.65 -5.62 9.43
C TRP A 119 17.35 -5.09 10.03
N ASP A 120 16.76 -4.11 9.34
CA ASP A 120 15.41 -3.60 9.53
C ASP A 120 14.90 -3.16 8.16
N TYR A 121 13.79 -3.76 7.71
CA TYR A 121 13.24 -3.51 6.37
C TYR A 121 12.57 -2.14 6.26
N ASP A 122 11.79 -1.73 7.24
CA ASP A 122 11.09 -0.43 7.23
C ASP A 122 12.07 0.73 7.30
N ALA A 123 13.12 0.60 8.13
CA ALA A 123 14.16 1.61 8.27
C ALA A 123 15.03 1.72 7.01
N PHE A 124 15.29 0.60 6.32
CA PHE A 124 15.98 0.63 5.03
C PHE A 124 15.16 1.36 3.96
N MET A 125 13.85 1.14 3.93
CA MET A 125 12.95 1.74 2.93
C MET A 125 12.59 3.20 3.21
N THR A 126 12.89 3.72 4.40
CA THR A 126 12.60 5.11 4.76
C THR A 126 13.44 6.07 3.89
N SER A 127 12.75 6.90 3.10
CA SER A 127 13.37 7.85 2.17
C SER A 127 13.97 9.07 2.87
N ASN A 128 13.26 9.63 3.86
CA ASN A 128 13.69 10.80 4.63
C ASN A 128 14.10 10.38 6.05
N PRO A 129 15.37 10.57 6.47
CA PRO A 129 15.84 10.18 7.79
C PRO A 129 15.19 10.95 8.96
N ASN A 130 14.56 12.08 8.68
CA ASN A 130 13.80 12.86 9.67
C ASN A 130 12.32 12.43 9.75
N ALA A 131 11.88 11.53 8.88
CA ALA A 131 10.56 10.92 8.95
C ALA A 131 10.48 9.86 10.05
N THR A 132 9.28 9.56 10.54
CA THR A 132 9.12 8.31 11.30
C THR A 132 9.21 7.13 10.33
N LEU A 133 9.40 5.92 10.85
CA LEU A 133 9.14 4.71 10.06
C LEU A 133 7.71 4.76 9.49
N MET A 134 7.48 4.15 8.33
CA MET A 134 6.14 4.00 7.71
C MET A 134 5.33 5.31 7.65
N ASP A 135 5.99 6.41 7.31
CA ASP A 135 5.39 7.74 7.37
C ASP A 135 4.30 7.94 6.32
N LEU A 136 3.05 8.10 6.77
CA LEU A 136 1.89 8.32 5.91
C LEU A 136 1.51 9.79 5.77
N VAL A 137 2.08 10.66 6.61
CA VAL A 137 1.86 12.11 6.58
C VAL A 137 3.11 12.75 5.97
N ALA A 138 3.31 12.47 4.68
CA ALA A 138 4.50 12.77 3.88
C ALA A 138 4.92 14.25 3.80
N VAL A 139 4.15 15.17 4.39
CA VAL A 139 4.49 16.59 4.45
C VAL A 139 5.49 16.80 5.59
N SER A 140 6.66 17.37 5.28
CA SER A 140 7.73 17.68 6.23
C SER A 140 7.26 18.53 7.43
N GLY A 141 6.11 19.19 7.27
CA GLY A 141 5.58 20.18 8.19
C GLY A 141 6.32 21.50 8.11
N PHE A 142 7.27 21.67 7.19
CA PHE A 142 8.08 22.89 7.02
C PHE A 142 8.34 23.22 5.55
N ASN A 143 8.28 24.50 5.20
CA ASN A 143 8.59 24.98 3.85
C ASN A 143 10.11 25.13 3.64
N ASP A 144 10.53 25.52 2.43
CA ASP A 144 11.94 25.78 2.06
C ASP A 144 12.65 26.83 2.95
N LYS A 145 11.89 27.64 3.69
CA LYS A 145 12.42 28.66 4.61
C LYS A 145 12.54 28.14 6.05
N GLY A 146 12.17 26.88 6.29
CA GLY A 146 12.13 26.27 7.63
C GLY A 146 10.96 26.74 8.50
N GLU A 147 9.95 27.38 7.90
CA GLU A 147 8.75 27.81 8.60
C GLU A 147 7.74 26.67 8.60
N ALA A 148 7.02 26.49 9.71
CA ALA A 148 6.00 25.45 9.80
C ALA A 148 4.87 25.68 8.77
N GLU A 149 4.42 24.60 8.13
CA GLU A 149 3.34 24.57 7.15
C GLU A 149 2.03 24.10 7.78
N LEU A 150 1.18 23.36 7.04
CA LEU A 150 -0.12 22.86 7.48
C LEU A 150 -0.03 21.80 8.59
N PHE A 151 1.16 21.28 8.90
CA PHE A 151 1.37 20.22 9.88
C PHE A 151 2.52 20.54 10.83
N GLN A 152 2.35 20.16 12.09
CA GLN A 152 3.42 20.10 13.08
C GLN A 152 3.42 18.72 13.73
N ARG A 153 4.52 17.99 13.59
CA ARG A 153 4.75 16.77 14.36
C ARG A 153 5.03 17.12 15.81
N THR A 154 4.43 16.36 16.71
CA THR A 154 4.63 16.54 18.15
C THR A 154 5.71 15.58 18.66
N ASP A 155 6.35 15.96 19.76
CA ASP A 155 7.40 15.20 20.44
C ASP A 155 6.89 13.93 21.14
N THR A 156 5.58 13.69 21.13
CA THR A 156 4.93 12.50 21.69
C THR A 156 4.80 11.35 20.67
N SER A 157 5.17 11.60 19.41
CA SER A 157 5.26 10.53 18.40
C SER A 157 6.30 9.49 18.81
N PHE A 158 6.06 8.22 18.49
CA PHE A 158 7.03 7.15 18.75
C PHE A 158 7.05 6.12 17.63
N GLN A 159 8.16 5.40 17.56
CA GLN A 159 8.36 4.29 16.64
C GLN A 159 9.11 3.15 17.32
N LEU A 160 8.70 1.93 17.00
CA LEU A 160 9.45 0.71 17.28
C LEU A 160 9.92 0.15 15.94
N TYR A 161 11.23 -0.04 15.86
CA TYR A 161 11.92 -0.63 14.73
C TYR A 161 11.50 -2.09 14.54
N GLY A 162 11.55 -2.55 13.30
CA GLY A 162 11.24 -3.90 12.91
C GLY A 162 12.33 -4.89 13.34
N GLU A 163 11.96 -6.16 13.39
CA GLU A 163 12.91 -7.25 13.51
C GLU A 163 13.68 -7.45 12.20
N THR A 164 14.86 -8.09 12.30
CA THR A 164 15.60 -8.55 11.13
C THR A 164 14.77 -9.57 10.36
N ILE A 165 14.63 -9.34 9.06
CA ILE A 165 13.92 -10.25 8.16
C ILE A 165 14.86 -10.80 7.09
N THR A 166 14.65 -12.07 6.73
CA THR A 166 15.33 -12.72 5.61
C THR A 166 14.29 -13.22 4.63
N PHE A 167 14.22 -12.58 3.48
CA PHE A 167 13.49 -13.12 2.33
C PHE A 167 14.28 -14.27 1.71
N ARG A 168 13.55 -15.30 1.27
CA ARG A 168 14.11 -16.55 0.74
C ARG A 168 13.55 -16.86 -0.65
N PRO A 169 13.86 -16.06 -1.69
CA PRO A 169 13.45 -16.34 -3.05
C PRO A 169 13.83 -17.76 -3.52
N GLY A 170 14.95 -18.32 -3.03
CA GLY A 170 15.36 -19.70 -3.35
C GLY A 170 14.35 -20.77 -2.95
N ASP A 171 13.57 -20.57 -1.87
CA ASP A 171 12.51 -21.50 -1.44
C ASP A 171 11.36 -21.58 -2.48
N TYR A 172 11.29 -20.61 -3.38
CA TYR A 172 10.34 -20.53 -4.49
C TYR A 172 11.00 -20.87 -5.85
N GLY A 173 12.26 -21.28 -5.86
CA GLY A 173 13.01 -21.53 -7.10
C GLY A 173 13.35 -20.26 -7.88
N ILE A 174 13.47 -19.13 -7.19
CA ILE A 174 13.92 -17.86 -7.75
C ILE A 174 15.40 -17.71 -7.42
N ASP A 175 16.22 -17.70 -8.47
CA ASP A 175 17.68 -17.75 -8.38
C ASP A 175 18.28 -16.33 -8.36
N MET A 176 19.27 -16.12 -7.50
CA MET A 176 20.20 -14.99 -7.53
C MET A 176 21.61 -15.54 -7.60
N PHE A 177 22.40 -15.14 -8.59
CA PHE A 177 23.71 -15.75 -8.78
C PHE A 177 24.84 -14.71 -8.80
N TYR A 178 26.01 -15.17 -8.41
CA TYR A 178 27.27 -14.42 -8.53
C TYR A 178 28.10 -15.03 -9.64
N GLN A 179 28.52 -14.20 -10.61
CA GLN A 179 29.41 -14.65 -11.69
C GLN A 179 30.29 -13.50 -12.17
N ASP A 180 31.56 -13.78 -12.45
CA ASP A 180 32.52 -12.83 -13.02
C ASP A 180 32.68 -11.51 -12.22
N GLY A 181 32.44 -11.54 -10.91
CA GLY A 181 32.56 -10.37 -10.02
C GLY A 181 31.27 -9.54 -9.86
N GLU A 182 30.19 -9.97 -10.50
CA GLU A 182 28.88 -9.32 -10.52
C GLU A 182 27.83 -10.16 -9.79
N TYR A 183 26.84 -9.49 -9.22
CA TYR A 183 25.75 -10.09 -8.46
C TYR A 183 24.44 -9.83 -9.19
N TYR A 184 23.74 -10.87 -9.58
CA TYR A 184 22.56 -10.79 -10.44
C TYR A 184 21.29 -11.14 -9.65
N LEU A 185 20.23 -10.40 -9.91
CA LEU A 185 18.88 -10.70 -9.42
C LEU A 185 17.83 -10.47 -10.51
N PRO A 186 16.71 -11.21 -10.50
CA PRO A 186 15.62 -10.97 -11.43
C PRO A 186 15.06 -9.54 -11.29
N LEU A 187 14.76 -8.90 -12.42
CA LEU A 187 14.19 -7.54 -12.43
C LEU A 187 12.88 -7.46 -11.63
N GLN A 188 12.02 -8.48 -11.75
CA GLN A 188 10.73 -8.51 -11.04
C GLN A 188 10.93 -8.62 -9.51
N LEU A 189 11.90 -9.41 -9.06
CA LEU A 189 12.21 -9.53 -7.63
C LEU A 189 12.63 -8.17 -7.03
N PHE A 190 13.44 -7.41 -7.76
CA PHE A 190 13.81 -6.04 -7.38
C PHE A 190 12.60 -5.08 -7.39
N SER A 191 11.76 -5.18 -8.43
CA SER A 191 10.52 -4.40 -8.55
C SER A 191 9.65 -4.52 -7.29
N ASP A 192 9.41 -5.75 -6.86
CA ASP A 192 8.36 -6.01 -5.89
C ASP A 192 8.84 -5.99 -4.44
N ILE A 193 10.08 -6.38 -4.14
CA ILE A 193 10.60 -6.35 -2.76
C ILE A 193 11.20 -5.00 -2.38
N ILE A 194 11.70 -4.23 -3.36
CA ILE A 194 12.47 -3.01 -3.09
C ILE A 194 11.80 -1.77 -3.66
N LEU A 195 11.52 -1.72 -4.97
CA LEU A 195 10.95 -0.51 -5.58
C LEU A 195 9.52 -0.23 -5.10
N SER A 196 8.70 -1.26 -4.95
CA SER A 196 7.28 -1.14 -4.56
C SER A 196 7.07 -0.37 -3.26
N GLN A 197 8.03 -0.44 -2.33
CA GLN A 197 7.98 0.25 -1.05
C GLN A 197 8.15 1.76 -1.15
N ASN A 198 8.70 2.24 -2.28
CA ASN A 198 8.76 3.66 -2.64
C ASN A 198 7.69 4.01 -3.67
N ASN A 199 6.62 3.20 -3.76
CA ASN A 199 5.51 3.38 -4.70
C ASN A 199 5.95 3.35 -6.18
N MET A 200 7.00 2.58 -6.48
CA MET A 200 7.54 2.40 -7.82
C MET A 200 7.47 0.94 -8.24
N ASN A 201 7.20 0.65 -9.51
CA ASN A 201 7.28 -0.71 -10.04
C ASN A 201 7.91 -0.71 -11.42
N THR A 202 8.48 -1.84 -11.84
CA THR A 202 8.98 -1.99 -13.22
C THR A 202 8.06 -2.87 -14.05
N LEU A 203 8.01 -2.56 -15.34
CA LEU A 203 7.46 -3.42 -16.39
C LEU A 203 8.51 -3.59 -17.49
N TYR A 204 8.61 -4.78 -18.05
CA TYR A 204 9.41 -5.06 -19.24
C TYR A 204 8.54 -5.61 -20.35
N ASN A 205 8.53 -4.96 -21.52
CA ASN A 205 7.68 -5.39 -22.65
C ASN A 205 8.43 -6.15 -23.76
N GLY A 206 9.64 -6.63 -23.47
CA GLY A 206 10.54 -7.25 -24.47
C GLY A 206 11.49 -6.25 -25.13
N GLU A 207 11.15 -4.96 -25.15
CA GLU A 207 11.94 -3.93 -25.83
C GLU A 207 12.33 -2.76 -24.94
N ASN A 208 11.53 -2.46 -23.92
CA ASN A 208 11.73 -1.30 -23.05
C ASN A 208 11.39 -1.70 -21.62
N VAL A 209 12.07 -1.05 -20.67
CA VAL A 209 11.72 -1.07 -19.25
C VAL A 209 10.96 0.22 -18.92
N PHE A 210 9.89 0.11 -18.14
CA PHE A 210 9.09 1.24 -17.69
C PHE A 210 9.11 1.24 -16.16
N LEU A 211 9.52 2.35 -15.54
CA LEU A 211 9.40 2.56 -14.12
C LEU A 211 8.14 3.38 -13.86
N LEU A 212 7.12 2.71 -13.33
CA LEU A 212 5.81 3.26 -13.01
C LEU A 212 5.88 3.92 -11.64
N LEU A 213 5.35 5.14 -11.53
CA LEU A 213 5.04 5.75 -10.24
C LEU A 213 3.58 5.46 -9.89
N ALA A 214 3.32 5.02 -8.66
CA ALA A 214 1.98 4.73 -8.15
C ALA A 214 1.17 3.77 -9.05
N GLY A 215 1.84 2.78 -9.66
CA GLY A 215 1.21 1.84 -10.60
C GLY A 215 0.63 2.49 -11.87
N ASN A 216 0.94 3.76 -12.15
CA ASN A 216 0.34 4.50 -13.25
C ASN A 216 1.00 4.14 -14.60
N LEU A 217 0.31 3.33 -15.39
CA LEU A 217 0.74 2.94 -16.73
C LEU A 217 0.37 3.96 -17.82
N GLU A 218 -0.56 4.89 -17.55
CA GLU A 218 -1.15 5.75 -18.59
C GLU A 218 -0.10 6.54 -19.39
N PRO A 219 0.95 7.13 -18.79
CA PRO A 219 2.00 7.83 -19.54
C PRO A 219 2.74 6.95 -20.56
N PHE A 220 2.81 5.63 -20.32
CA PHE A 220 3.57 4.69 -21.15
C PHE A 220 2.70 3.87 -22.10
N LYS A 221 1.38 3.95 -21.97
CA LYS A 221 0.41 3.01 -22.52
C LYS A 221 0.59 2.74 -24.01
N GLU A 222 0.79 3.78 -24.81
CA GLU A 222 1.03 3.65 -26.24
C GLU A 222 2.28 2.79 -26.49
N ARG A 223 3.42 3.15 -25.91
CA ARG A 223 4.70 2.43 -26.09
C ARG A 223 4.66 1.02 -25.50
N TYR A 224 4.00 0.85 -24.36
CA TYR A 224 3.87 -0.42 -23.67
C TYR A 224 3.12 -1.45 -24.54
N TYR A 225 2.00 -1.03 -25.15
CA TYR A 225 1.15 -1.89 -25.98
C TYR A 225 1.47 -1.86 -27.48
N ASN A 226 2.42 -1.04 -27.97
CA ASN A 226 2.79 -0.94 -29.39
C ASN A 226 3.49 -2.20 -29.96
N ASN A 227 3.55 -3.29 -29.20
CA ASN A 227 4.14 -4.54 -29.68
C ASN A 227 3.09 -5.36 -30.45
N LEU A 228 3.46 -5.90 -31.62
CA LEU A 228 2.56 -6.73 -32.43
C LEU A 228 2.25 -8.04 -31.67
N LEU A 229 0.98 -8.21 -31.26
CA LEU A 229 0.29 -9.38 -30.68
C LEU A 229 1.02 -10.76 -30.71
N PRO A 230 0.76 -11.63 -29.71
CA PRO A 230 1.71 -11.98 -28.66
C PRO A 230 2.71 -13.07 -29.04
N THR A 231 3.92 -12.95 -28.46
CA THR A 231 4.69 -14.12 -28.09
C THR A 231 3.99 -14.77 -26.89
N SER A 232 3.70 -16.07 -26.99
CA SER A 232 3.33 -16.88 -25.82
C SER A 232 4.36 -16.67 -24.71
N ARG A 233 3.97 -16.84 -23.45
CA ARG A 233 4.96 -16.93 -22.38
C ARG A 233 5.88 -18.12 -22.67
N SER A 234 7.18 -17.98 -22.49
CA SER A 234 8.03 -19.16 -22.40
C SER A 234 7.63 -19.99 -21.18
N GLU A 235 7.95 -21.29 -21.15
CA GLU A 235 7.76 -22.11 -19.95
C GLU A 235 8.52 -21.51 -18.75
N ALA A 236 9.74 -21.02 -19.00
CA ALA A 236 10.55 -20.36 -17.96
C ALA A 236 9.90 -19.09 -17.40
N LEU A 237 9.35 -18.20 -18.25
CA LEU A 237 8.60 -17.04 -17.78
C LEU A 237 7.34 -17.46 -17.04
N ALA A 238 6.67 -18.52 -17.50
CA ALA A 238 5.44 -18.97 -16.87
C ALA A 238 5.67 -19.49 -15.44
N ASP A 239 6.70 -20.30 -15.27
CA ASP A 239 7.13 -20.82 -13.97
C ASP A 239 7.65 -19.69 -13.07
N PHE A 240 8.53 -18.84 -13.59
CA PHE A 240 9.08 -17.70 -12.85
C PHE A 240 7.98 -16.75 -12.37
N ASN A 241 7.05 -16.35 -13.26
CA ASN A 241 5.96 -15.45 -12.91
C ASN A 241 5.05 -16.04 -11.82
N TYR A 242 4.78 -17.34 -11.85
CA TYR A 242 3.99 -18.00 -10.82
C TYR A 242 4.71 -18.01 -9.47
N ASN A 243 5.99 -18.41 -9.47
CA ASN A 243 6.81 -18.51 -8.27
C ASN A 243 7.05 -17.15 -7.62
N GLU A 244 7.37 -16.14 -8.44
CA GLU A 244 7.57 -14.76 -8.02
C GLU A 244 6.28 -14.17 -7.45
N LEU A 245 5.13 -14.36 -8.11
CA LEU A 245 3.84 -13.93 -7.58
C LEU A 245 3.52 -14.59 -6.23
N CYS A 246 3.79 -15.88 -6.07
CA CYS A 246 3.62 -16.57 -4.78
C CYS A 246 4.50 -15.94 -3.71
N PHE A 247 5.78 -15.72 -4.01
CA PHE A 247 6.76 -15.15 -3.11
C PHE A 247 6.41 -13.70 -2.71
N ALA A 248 6.08 -12.85 -3.67
CA ALA A 248 5.73 -11.45 -3.45
C ALA A 248 4.47 -11.33 -2.57
N LEU A 249 3.41 -12.10 -2.88
CA LEU A 249 2.20 -12.10 -2.08
C LEU A 249 2.40 -12.72 -0.69
N ASP A 250 3.22 -13.78 -0.58
CA ASP A 250 3.54 -14.38 0.70
C ASP A 250 4.30 -13.44 1.64
N SER A 251 5.07 -12.54 1.04
CA SER A 251 5.91 -11.55 1.70
C SER A 251 5.15 -10.25 2.04
N LEU A 252 4.30 -9.76 1.14
CA LEU A 252 3.81 -8.37 1.18
C LEU A 252 2.29 -8.24 1.38
N TYR A 253 1.51 -9.31 1.24
CA TYR A 253 0.06 -9.22 1.45
C TYR A 253 -0.30 -9.07 2.95
N GLY A 254 -0.80 -7.89 3.33
CA GLY A 254 -1.02 -7.52 4.74
C GLY A 254 -2.19 -8.23 5.42
N LEU A 255 -3.09 -8.86 4.66
CA LEU A 255 -4.29 -9.53 5.17
C LEU A 255 -4.17 -11.06 5.23
N LYS A 256 -2.98 -11.65 5.03
CA LYS A 256 -2.80 -13.12 5.05
C LYS A 256 -3.42 -13.78 6.28
N GLN A 257 -3.19 -13.22 7.47
CA GLN A 257 -3.71 -13.80 8.71
C GLN A 257 -5.23 -13.67 8.80
N GLN A 258 -5.80 -12.50 8.49
CA GLN A 258 -7.24 -12.26 8.51
C GLN A 258 -7.99 -13.13 7.50
N HIS A 259 -7.38 -13.39 6.35
CA HIS A 259 -7.94 -14.24 5.30
C HIS A 259 -7.59 -15.73 5.49
N ASN A 260 -6.90 -16.08 6.58
CA ASN A 260 -6.47 -17.45 6.87
C ASN A 260 -5.66 -18.09 5.71
N ILE A 261 -4.84 -17.27 5.03
CA ILE A 261 -3.97 -17.70 3.94
C ILE A 261 -2.65 -18.18 4.55
N LYS A 262 -2.43 -19.50 4.49
CA LYS A 262 -1.17 -20.12 4.94
C LYS A 262 0.00 -19.71 4.04
N ASN A 263 -0.14 -19.95 2.74
CA ASN A 263 0.72 -19.47 1.69
C ASN A 263 -0.06 -19.42 0.36
N PHE A 264 0.45 -18.65 -0.60
CA PHE A 264 -0.26 -18.41 -1.85
C PHE A 264 -0.25 -19.60 -2.80
N ASP A 265 0.79 -20.44 -2.81
CA ASP A 265 0.79 -21.70 -3.58
C ASP A 265 -0.40 -22.61 -3.19
N THR A 266 -0.60 -22.81 -1.87
CA THR A 266 -1.71 -23.60 -1.33
C THR A 266 -3.06 -22.95 -1.65
N MET A 267 -3.15 -21.62 -1.51
CA MET A 267 -4.37 -20.87 -1.79
C MET A 267 -4.77 -21.00 -3.27
N PHE A 268 -3.83 -20.82 -4.19
CA PHE A 268 -4.07 -20.95 -5.63
C PHE A 268 -4.50 -22.37 -6.02
N GLN A 269 -3.92 -23.39 -5.39
CA GLN A 269 -4.33 -24.78 -5.58
C GLN A 269 -5.74 -25.05 -5.08
N GLN A 270 -6.13 -24.49 -3.93
CA GLN A 270 -7.46 -24.63 -3.33
C GLN A 270 -8.54 -23.86 -4.11
N ALA A 271 -8.20 -22.68 -4.60
CA ALA A 271 -9.04 -21.86 -5.47
C ALA A 271 -9.18 -22.43 -6.90
N GLY A 272 -8.32 -23.39 -7.28
CA GLY A 272 -8.34 -24.01 -8.60
C GLY A 272 -7.74 -23.15 -9.73
N ILE A 273 -7.00 -22.09 -9.39
CA ILE A 273 -6.40 -21.16 -10.36
C ILE A 273 -4.91 -21.40 -10.61
N LYS A 274 -4.26 -22.29 -9.84
CA LYS A 274 -2.82 -22.58 -9.96
C LYS A 274 -2.38 -22.85 -11.41
N TYR A 275 -3.05 -23.78 -12.10
CA TYR A 275 -2.66 -24.14 -13.47
C TYR A 275 -2.93 -23.02 -14.49
N GLN A 276 -3.90 -22.15 -14.22
CA GLN A 276 -4.17 -20.98 -15.05
C GLN A 276 -3.06 -19.95 -14.91
N LEU A 277 -2.60 -19.69 -13.68
CA LEU A 277 -1.47 -18.81 -13.41
C LEU A 277 -0.13 -19.34 -13.99
N LEU A 278 0.03 -20.67 -14.07
CA LEU A 278 1.16 -21.35 -14.72
C LEU A 278 1.02 -21.47 -16.25
N SER A 279 -0.11 -21.08 -16.83
CA SER A 279 -0.36 -21.26 -18.26
C SER A 279 0.62 -20.45 -19.11
N THR A 280 1.06 -21.01 -20.25
CA THR A 280 1.83 -20.27 -21.24
C THR A 280 0.95 -19.34 -22.09
N ASP A 281 -0.38 -19.46 -21.98
CA ASP A 281 -1.34 -18.51 -22.53
C ASP A 281 -1.48 -17.30 -21.59
N PRO A 282 -1.00 -16.10 -22.00
CA PRO A 282 -1.11 -14.90 -21.17
C PRO A 282 -2.56 -14.51 -20.89
N GLN A 283 -3.53 -14.87 -21.75
CA GLN A 283 -4.93 -14.56 -21.51
C GLN A 283 -5.49 -15.38 -20.33
N GLU A 284 -5.07 -16.62 -20.20
CA GLU A 284 -5.48 -17.51 -19.10
C GLU A 284 -4.87 -17.06 -17.76
N ALA A 285 -3.57 -16.75 -17.76
CA ALA A 285 -2.88 -16.26 -16.57
C ALA A 285 -3.42 -14.90 -16.10
N GLY A 286 -3.63 -13.95 -17.02
CA GLY A 286 -4.19 -12.65 -16.70
C GLY A 286 -5.63 -12.71 -16.19
N GLN A 287 -6.44 -13.64 -16.71
CA GLN A 287 -7.78 -13.89 -16.17
C GLN A 287 -7.73 -14.46 -14.75
N ALA A 288 -6.77 -15.34 -14.45
CA ALA A 288 -6.59 -15.89 -13.10
C ALA A 288 -6.12 -14.82 -12.11
N LEU A 289 -5.30 -13.85 -12.53
CA LEU A 289 -4.91 -12.70 -11.70
C LEU A 289 -6.11 -11.78 -11.39
N TRP A 290 -7.00 -11.56 -12.37
CA TRP A 290 -8.27 -10.87 -12.11
C TRP A 290 -9.09 -11.61 -11.05
N ASP A 291 -9.27 -12.91 -11.21
CA ASP A 291 -10.05 -13.72 -10.28
C ASP A 291 -9.40 -13.74 -8.88
N LEU A 292 -8.07 -13.81 -8.81
CA LEU A 292 -7.34 -13.70 -7.55
C LEU A 292 -7.75 -12.44 -6.80
N THR A 293 -7.62 -11.27 -7.43
CA THR A 293 -7.87 -9.98 -6.77
C THR A 293 -9.34 -9.78 -6.41
N PHE A 294 -10.26 -9.99 -7.36
CA PHE A 294 -11.66 -9.64 -7.16
C PHE A 294 -12.56 -10.75 -6.65
N VAL A 295 -12.14 -12.03 -6.68
CA VAL A 295 -12.98 -13.18 -6.29
C VAL A 295 -12.41 -13.93 -5.10
N TYR A 296 -11.09 -14.15 -5.03
CA TYR A 296 -10.48 -15.00 -4.01
C TYR A 296 -9.83 -14.25 -2.85
N LEU A 297 -9.25 -13.08 -3.11
CA LEU A 297 -8.89 -12.13 -2.05
C LEU A 297 -10.16 -11.43 -1.56
N ASP A 298 -10.98 -10.95 -2.50
CA ASP A 298 -12.30 -10.33 -2.25
C ASP A 298 -12.25 -9.21 -1.19
N ASP A 299 -11.10 -8.53 -1.09
CA ASP A 299 -10.93 -7.29 -0.34
C ASP A 299 -10.92 -6.07 -1.28
N LEU A 300 -11.27 -4.89 -0.75
CA LEU A 300 -11.50 -3.70 -1.57
C LEU A 300 -10.21 -2.90 -1.88
N HIS A 301 -9.05 -3.30 -1.35
CA HIS A 301 -7.74 -2.69 -1.67
C HIS A 301 -6.93 -3.50 -2.68
N SER A 302 -7.25 -4.78 -2.85
CA SER A 302 -6.69 -5.63 -3.90
C SER A 302 -7.49 -5.49 -5.20
N SER A 303 -6.82 -5.26 -6.31
CA SER A 303 -7.49 -5.03 -7.60
C SER A 303 -6.59 -5.31 -8.79
N PHE A 304 -7.17 -5.77 -9.90
CA PHE A 304 -6.49 -5.78 -11.19
C PHE A 304 -6.57 -4.39 -11.83
N ALA A 305 -5.43 -3.80 -12.22
CA ALA A 305 -5.37 -2.44 -12.79
C ALA A 305 -5.21 -2.46 -14.31
N ASN A 306 -4.16 -3.11 -14.82
CA ASN A 306 -3.86 -3.16 -16.26
C ASN A 306 -3.40 -4.54 -16.70
N ARG A 307 -3.80 -4.92 -17.92
CA ARG A 307 -3.37 -6.18 -18.54
C ARG A 307 -1.94 -6.13 -19.03
N SER A 308 -1.31 -7.30 -19.09
CA SER A 308 -0.04 -7.48 -19.80
C SER A 308 -0.15 -7.05 -21.27
N TYR A 309 0.95 -6.53 -21.81
CA TYR A 309 1.10 -6.27 -23.23
C TYR A 309 0.92 -7.52 -24.10
N ARG A 310 1.04 -8.72 -23.51
CA ARG A 310 0.87 -10.02 -24.17
C ARG A 310 -0.59 -10.48 -24.23
N MET A 311 -1.48 -9.88 -23.43
CA MET A 311 -2.91 -10.20 -23.46
C MET A 311 -3.57 -9.53 -24.66
N LYS A 312 -4.55 -10.21 -25.27
CA LYS A 312 -5.31 -9.66 -26.41
C LYS A 312 -6.47 -8.80 -25.94
N GLU A 313 -7.10 -9.21 -24.85
CA GLU A 313 -8.32 -8.63 -24.31
C GLU A 313 -8.18 -8.45 -22.79
N ASP A 314 -8.91 -7.49 -22.24
CA ASP A 314 -9.04 -7.36 -20.79
C ASP A 314 -9.73 -8.61 -20.20
N PRO A 315 -9.42 -8.99 -18.94
CA PRO A 315 -10.15 -10.05 -18.24
C PRO A 315 -11.66 -9.82 -18.22
N VAL A 316 -12.41 -10.92 -18.25
CA VAL A 316 -13.84 -10.91 -17.97
C VAL A 316 -14.05 -10.53 -16.51
N ARG A 317 -14.81 -9.46 -16.29
CA ARG A 317 -15.07 -8.91 -14.96
C ARG A 317 -15.97 -9.83 -14.14
N ARG A 318 -15.38 -10.43 -13.10
CA ARG A 318 -16.06 -11.22 -12.06
C ARG A 318 -15.69 -10.69 -10.69
N TYR A 319 -16.64 -10.73 -9.76
CA TYR A 319 -16.49 -10.21 -8.41
C TYR A 319 -16.97 -11.24 -7.39
N GLY A 320 -16.27 -11.32 -6.28
CA GLY A 320 -16.65 -12.09 -5.11
C GLY A 320 -17.78 -11.44 -4.33
N PRO A 321 -18.36 -12.16 -3.35
CA PRO A 321 -19.50 -11.68 -2.57
C PRO A 321 -19.25 -10.36 -1.84
N ALA A 322 -18.06 -10.13 -1.27
CA ALA A 322 -17.77 -8.91 -0.52
C ALA A 322 -17.66 -7.70 -1.45
N CYS A 323 -16.97 -7.84 -2.58
CA CYS A 323 -16.93 -6.78 -3.61
C CYS A 323 -18.34 -6.46 -4.13
N MET A 324 -19.16 -7.48 -4.42
CA MET A 324 -20.55 -7.28 -4.87
C MET A 324 -21.43 -6.59 -3.81
N GLN A 325 -21.23 -6.92 -2.53
CA GLN A 325 -21.94 -6.26 -1.43
C GLN A 325 -21.52 -4.78 -1.32
N SER A 326 -20.22 -4.49 -1.43
CA SER A 326 -19.70 -3.12 -1.45
C SER A 326 -20.30 -2.29 -2.60
N ILE A 327 -20.33 -2.84 -3.82
CA ILE A 327 -20.96 -2.18 -4.98
C ILE A 327 -22.44 -1.89 -4.72
N ALA A 328 -23.17 -2.84 -4.14
CA ALA A 328 -24.58 -2.65 -3.80
C ALA A 328 -24.79 -1.55 -2.73
N ASP A 329 -23.87 -1.46 -1.77
CA ASP A 329 -23.91 -0.46 -0.71
C ASP A 329 -23.57 0.94 -1.22
N MET A 330 -22.58 1.06 -2.10
CA MET A 330 -22.26 2.28 -2.82
C MET A 330 -23.49 2.82 -3.55
N GLN A 331 -24.15 1.98 -4.35
CA GLN A 331 -25.35 2.36 -5.07
C GLN A 331 -26.49 2.78 -4.13
N ARG A 332 -26.74 2.00 -3.08
CA ARG A 332 -27.85 2.22 -2.14
C ARG A 332 -27.73 3.55 -1.39
N TYR A 333 -26.54 3.91 -0.94
CA TYR A 333 -26.31 5.18 -0.23
C TYR A 333 -26.25 6.37 -1.20
N ALA A 334 -25.68 6.20 -2.40
CA ALA A 334 -25.69 7.21 -3.43
C ALA A 334 -27.12 7.57 -3.86
N ASP A 335 -27.98 6.57 -4.09
CA ASP A 335 -29.39 6.77 -4.46
C ASP A 335 -30.18 7.49 -3.36
N ALA A 336 -29.98 7.11 -2.10
CA ALA A 336 -30.63 7.76 -0.98
C ALA A 336 -30.20 9.23 -0.83
N ARG A 337 -28.92 9.54 -1.06
CA ARG A 337 -28.41 10.91 -1.05
C ARG A 337 -28.96 11.73 -2.22
N ALA A 338 -28.97 11.17 -3.43
CA ALA A 338 -29.45 11.82 -4.64
C ALA A 338 -30.94 12.22 -4.54
N LYS A 339 -31.76 11.46 -3.81
CA LYS A 339 -33.17 11.84 -3.52
C LYS A 339 -33.29 13.15 -2.73
N ARG A 340 -32.31 13.47 -1.88
CA ARG A 340 -32.29 14.70 -1.04
C ARG A 340 -31.47 15.82 -1.68
N TYR A 341 -30.44 15.45 -2.44
CA TYR A 341 -29.50 16.35 -3.08
C TYR A 341 -29.39 16.05 -4.59
N PRO A 342 -30.47 16.31 -5.38
CA PRO A 342 -30.50 15.95 -6.81
C PRO A 342 -29.49 16.74 -7.67
N ASN A 343 -28.99 17.86 -7.17
CA ASN A 343 -28.05 18.74 -7.87
C ASN A 343 -26.63 18.68 -7.27
N GLY A 344 -26.31 17.61 -6.54
CA GLY A 344 -25.07 17.50 -5.78
C GLY A 344 -25.24 17.93 -4.32
N THR A 345 -24.41 17.35 -3.46
CA THR A 345 -24.38 17.65 -2.02
C THR A 345 -23.33 18.72 -1.78
N PRO A 346 -23.66 19.85 -1.12
CA PRO A 346 -22.67 20.87 -0.83
C PRO A 346 -21.63 20.34 0.15
N GLY A 347 -20.37 20.77 0.00
CA GLY A 347 -19.29 20.42 0.93
C GLY A 347 -19.54 20.92 2.35
N TYR A 348 -20.25 22.05 2.49
CA TYR A 348 -20.64 22.65 3.75
C TYR A 348 -22.12 23.05 3.74
N GLU A 349 -22.87 22.67 4.77
CA GLU A 349 -24.29 23.04 4.94
C GLU A 349 -24.65 23.31 6.40
N GLU A 350 -25.48 24.32 6.67
CA GLU A 350 -26.00 24.62 8.00
C GLU A 350 -27.50 24.38 8.12
N ILE A 351 -27.89 23.62 9.13
CA ILE A 351 -29.29 23.36 9.46
C ILE A 351 -29.52 23.70 10.93
N GLY A 352 -30.04 24.91 11.17
CA GLY A 352 -30.26 25.42 12.52
C GLY A 352 -28.93 25.68 13.24
N ASN A 353 -28.67 24.93 14.31
CA ASN A 353 -27.45 25.02 15.11
C ASN A 353 -26.39 23.96 14.75
N THR A 354 -26.56 23.27 13.62
CA THR A 354 -25.71 22.15 13.21
C THR A 354 -25.09 22.42 11.85
N ALA A 355 -23.76 22.34 11.78
CA ALA A 355 -22.99 22.38 10.54
C ALA A 355 -22.68 20.96 10.08
N TYR A 356 -22.80 20.71 8.77
CA TYR A 356 -22.45 19.46 8.10
C TYR A 356 -21.30 19.73 7.15
N ILE A 357 -20.23 18.94 7.26
CA ILE A 357 -19.08 18.95 6.35
C ILE A 357 -19.11 17.61 5.60
N THR A 358 -19.29 17.61 4.28
CA THR A 358 -19.55 16.40 3.48
C THR A 358 -18.60 16.29 2.31
N PHE A 359 -17.92 15.16 2.16
CA PHE A 359 -17.08 14.86 0.99
C PHE A 359 -16.86 13.35 0.86
N ASP A 360 -16.64 12.89 -0.37
CA ASP A 360 -16.64 11.45 -0.71
C ASP A 360 -15.23 10.88 -0.95
N GLN A 361 -14.21 11.73 -0.94
CA GLN A 361 -12.82 11.32 -1.08
C GLN A 361 -11.89 12.31 -0.38
N PHE A 362 -10.86 11.79 0.26
CA PHE A 362 -9.73 12.55 0.80
C PHE A 362 -8.79 12.93 -0.35
N VAL A 363 -8.73 14.22 -0.67
CA VAL A 363 -8.01 14.77 -1.83
C VAL A 363 -7.04 15.85 -1.38
N VAL A 364 -5.87 15.90 -2.02
CA VAL A 364 -4.90 17.01 -1.94
C VAL A 364 -4.62 17.46 -3.37
N GLU A 365 -4.83 18.74 -3.66
CA GLU A 365 -4.62 19.37 -4.97
C GLU A 365 -3.27 20.12 -5.05
N GLY A 366 -2.53 20.20 -3.93
CA GLY A 366 -1.22 20.87 -3.87
C GLY A 366 -1.30 22.40 -3.80
N VAL A 367 -2.39 22.93 -3.23
CA VAL A 367 -2.66 24.37 -3.10
C VAL A 367 -1.89 24.94 -1.90
N ASP A 368 -1.29 26.12 -2.08
CA ASP A 368 -0.69 26.88 -0.97
C ASP A 368 -1.74 27.79 -0.33
N TYR A 369 -2.38 27.32 0.74
CA TYR A 369 -3.43 28.06 1.44
C TYR A 369 -2.95 29.29 2.24
N TYR A 370 -1.64 29.54 2.30
CA TYR A 370 -1.14 30.82 2.81
C TYR A 370 -1.21 31.94 1.77
N GLU A 371 -1.29 31.58 0.48
CA GLU A 371 -1.36 32.53 -0.65
C GLU A 371 -2.71 32.49 -1.36
N GLU A 372 -3.35 31.32 -1.41
CA GLU A 372 -4.63 31.09 -2.09
C GLU A 372 -5.79 30.94 -1.10
N LYS A 373 -7.00 31.31 -1.54
CA LYS A 373 -8.18 31.27 -0.67
C LYS A 373 -8.84 29.90 -0.71
N ALA A 374 -9.02 29.32 0.48
CA ALA A 374 -9.73 28.05 0.64
C ALA A 374 -11.12 27.98 -0.03
N GLU A 375 -11.86 29.09 -0.10
CA GLU A 375 -13.20 29.15 -0.72
C GLU A 375 -13.21 28.88 -2.24
N ASP A 376 -12.06 29.01 -2.90
CA ASP A 376 -11.89 28.73 -4.33
C ASP A 376 -11.54 27.25 -4.59
N HIS A 377 -11.23 26.46 -3.54
CA HIS A 377 -10.73 25.07 -3.63
C HIS A 377 -11.50 24.11 -2.71
N LEU A 378 -12.83 24.12 -2.78
CA LEU A 378 -13.68 23.28 -1.91
C LEU A 378 -13.71 21.78 -2.29
N THR A 379 -13.06 21.40 -3.39
CA THR A 379 -12.84 20.00 -3.79
C THR A 379 -11.60 19.39 -3.12
N ASP A 380 -10.61 20.22 -2.81
CA ASP A 380 -9.51 19.85 -1.92
C ASP A 380 -10.06 19.75 -0.49
N THR A 381 -9.75 18.65 0.19
CA THR A 381 -10.26 18.38 1.53
C THR A 381 -9.71 19.39 2.55
N MET A 382 -8.44 19.81 2.43
CA MET A 382 -7.83 20.81 3.31
C MET A 382 -8.50 22.18 3.12
N GLY A 383 -8.74 22.59 1.87
CA GLY A 383 -9.50 23.80 1.55
C GLY A 383 -10.92 23.77 2.13
N LEU A 384 -11.63 22.66 1.98
CA LEU A 384 -12.96 22.48 2.58
C LEU A 384 -12.92 22.59 4.11
N MET A 385 -11.91 22.02 4.78
CA MET A 385 -11.76 22.10 6.25
C MET A 385 -11.51 23.54 6.71
N ILE A 386 -10.59 24.26 6.05
CA ILE A 386 -10.27 25.66 6.35
C ILE A 386 -11.52 26.53 6.18
N TYR A 387 -12.21 26.40 5.04
CA TYR A 387 -13.46 27.13 4.78
C TYR A 387 -14.52 26.82 5.84
N SER A 388 -14.72 25.55 6.16
CA SER A 388 -15.72 25.10 7.14
C SER A 388 -15.42 25.63 8.53
N LEU A 389 -14.17 25.61 8.98
CA LEU A 389 -13.76 26.17 10.27
C LEU A 389 -14.08 27.67 10.33
N GLY A 390 -13.73 28.41 9.28
CA GLY A 390 -14.02 29.83 9.16
C GLY A 390 -15.53 30.14 9.23
N GLN A 391 -16.36 29.34 8.56
CA GLN A 391 -17.81 29.45 8.69
C GLN A 391 -18.26 29.14 10.12
N ILE A 392 -17.88 27.99 10.69
CA ILE A 392 -18.33 27.54 12.01
C ILE A 392 -17.97 28.54 13.12
N LYS A 393 -16.77 29.12 13.08
CA LYS A 393 -16.25 30.06 14.08
C LYS A 393 -16.56 31.54 13.80
N ARG A 394 -17.29 31.86 12.71
CA ARG A 394 -17.60 33.25 12.35
C ARG A 394 -18.32 34.00 13.49
N PRO A 395 -18.16 35.33 13.59
CA PRO A 395 -18.86 36.12 14.60
C PRO A 395 -20.38 35.90 14.55
N ASN A 396 -20.99 35.67 15.72
CA ASN A 396 -22.42 35.37 15.88
C ASN A 396 -22.90 34.08 15.19
N SER A 397 -22.00 33.12 14.93
CA SER A 397 -22.37 31.79 14.45
C SER A 397 -23.39 31.12 15.38
N PRO A 398 -24.50 30.57 14.87
CA PRO A 398 -25.47 29.82 15.67
C PRO A 398 -25.02 28.37 15.94
N ILE A 399 -23.88 27.96 15.37
CA ILE A 399 -23.43 26.58 15.35
C ILE A 399 -23.01 26.12 16.75
N LYS A 400 -23.49 24.95 17.13
CA LYS A 400 -23.15 24.23 18.38
C LYS A 400 -22.74 22.79 18.11
N ASN A 401 -23.19 22.23 16.99
CA ASN A 401 -22.92 20.85 16.60
C ASN A 401 -22.21 20.86 15.24
N VAL A 402 -21.21 19.99 15.08
CA VAL A 402 -20.53 19.80 13.79
C VAL A 402 -20.58 18.32 13.44
N VAL A 403 -21.00 18.02 12.22
CA VAL A 403 -21.13 16.65 11.69
C VAL A 403 -20.19 16.50 10.50
N LEU A 404 -19.22 15.61 10.62
CA LEU A 404 -18.42 15.14 9.50
C LEU A 404 -19.15 13.98 8.80
N ASP A 405 -19.59 14.19 7.56
CA ASP A 405 -20.29 13.16 6.80
C ASP A 405 -19.34 12.40 5.87
N LEU A 406 -18.98 11.19 6.27
CA LEU A 406 -18.16 10.25 5.50
C LEU A 406 -19.00 9.07 4.97
N SER A 407 -20.33 9.19 4.94
CA SER A 407 -21.24 8.09 4.61
C SER A 407 -21.20 7.61 3.15
N ASN A 408 -20.49 8.30 2.26
CA ASN A 408 -20.13 7.80 0.92
C ASN A 408 -18.62 7.91 0.66
N ASN A 409 -17.80 8.05 1.70
CA ASN A 409 -16.37 8.32 1.54
C ASN A 409 -15.55 7.03 1.43
N GLY A 410 -15.04 6.76 0.22
CA GLY A 410 -14.26 5.53 -0.07
C GLY A 410 -12.79 5.59 0.33
N GLY A 411 -12.31 6.69 0.91
CA GLY A 411 -10.91 6.89 1.29
C GLY A 411 -10.22 7.99 0.49
N GLY A 412 -8.90 7.85 0.32
CA GLY A 412 -8.06 8.83 -0.37
C GLY A 412 -6.74 9.07 0.38
N THR A 413 -6.21 10.29 0.32
CA THR A 413 -4.87 10.60 0.79
C THR A 413 -4.76 10.70 2.31
N ALA A 414 -3.74 10.06 2.90
CA ALA A 414 -3.50 10.10 4.34
C ALA A 414 -3.20 11.52 4.89
N PRO A 415 -2.49 12.42 4.18
CA PRO A 415 -2.30 13.80 4.64
C PRO A 415 -3.62 14.54 4.89
N SER A 416 -4.57 14.52 3.95
CA SER A 416 -5.85 15.22 4.16
C SER A 416 -6.73 14.55 5.22
N ALA A 417 -6.60 13.22 5.41
CA ALA A 417 -7.21 12.50 6.52
C ALA A 417 -6.63 12.94 7.87
N ALA A 418 -5.29 13.02 7.98
CA ALA A 418 -4.60 13.56 9.15
C ALA A 418 -5.09 14.98 9.45
N TYR A 419 -5.19 15.83 8.42
CA TYR A 419 -5.67 17.21 8.57
C TYR A 419 -7.08 17.29 9.15
N THR A 420 -7.97 16.43 8.68
CA THR A 420 -9.34 16.32 9.20
C THR A 420 -9.37 15.84 10.65
N ILE A 421 -8.51 14.87 11.03
CA ILE A 421 -8.38 14.41 12.42
C ILE A 421 -7.90 15.55 13.32
N GLY A 422 -6.89 16.32 12.88
CA GLY A 422 -6.36 17.49 13.60
C GLY A 422 -7.46 18.50 13.92
N MET A 423 -8.29 18.86 12.94
CA MET A 423 -9.42 19.77 13.15
C MET A 423 -10.41 19.31 14.23
N PHE A 424 -10.71 18.02 14.30
CA PHE A 424 -11.70 17.50 15.25
C PHE A 424 -11.12 17.25 16.64
N LEU A 425 -9.82 16.92 16.75
CA LEU A 425 -9.20 16.50 18.00
C LEU A 425 -8.22 17.53 18.58
N GLY A 426 -7.83 18.55 17.82
CA GLY A 426 -6.75 19.49 18.13
C GLY A 426 -5.37 18.89 17.95
N GLU A 427 -5.12 17.75 18.61
CA GLU A 427 -3.96 16.90 18.37
C GLU A 427 -4.45 15.56 17.81
N GLY A 428 -4.04 15.25 16.58
CA GLY A 428 -4.37 14.02 15.89
C GLY A 428 -3.31 12.95 16.06
N SER A 429 -3.71 11.71 15.85
CA SER A 429 -2.80 10.56 15.84
C SER A 429 -3.16 9.59 14.74
N ILE A 430 -2.15 9.10 14.02
CA ILE A 430 -2.25 7.97 13.09
C ILE A 430 -1.28 6.90 13.55
N SER A 431 -1.76 5.67 13.70
CA SER A 431 -0.93 4.53 14.07
C SER A 431 -0.84 3.54 12.91
N VAL A 432 0.34 2.97 12.72
CA VAL A 432 0.63 2.01 11.64
C VAL A 432 1.42 0.84 12.21
N THR A 433 1.11 -0.36 11.74
CA THR A 433 1.84 -1.59 12.04
C THR A 433 2.30 -2.26 10.76
N ASN A 434 3.50 -2.82 10.74
CA ASN A 434 3.92 -3.74 9.69
C ASN A 434 4.00 -5.17 10.26
N PRO A 435 3.06 -6.08 9.95
CA PRO A 435 3.09 -7.45 10.47
C PRO A 435 4.22 -8.29 9.86
N LEU A 436 4.85 -7.86 8.75
CA LEU A 436 6.02 -8.53 8.18
C LEU A 436 7.23 -8.42 9.10
N THR A 437 7.45 -7.23 9.68
CA THR A 437 8.65 -6.90 10.45
C THR A 437 8.37 -6.77 11.95
N GLY A 438 7.12 -6.57 12.34
CA GLY A 438 6.72 -6.21 13.70
C GLY A 438 6.90 -4.72 14.03
N ALA A 439 7.29 -3.87 13.06
CA ALA A 439 7.44 -2.44 13.30
C ALA A 439 6.11 -1.78 13.66
N LEU A 440 6.16 -0.80 14.58
CA LEU A 440 4.99 -0.08 15.09
C LEU A 440 5.28 1.42 15.13
N VAL A 441 4.37 2.23 14.60
CA VAL A 441 4.52 3.69 14.56
C VAL A 441 3.26 4.37 15.06
N CYS A 442 3.43 5.38 15.89
CA CYS A 442 2.37 6.30 16.26
C CYS A 442 2.84 7.71 15.95
N GLN A 443 2.24 8.33 14.94
CA GLN A 443 2.52 9.69 14.52
C GLN A 443 1.49 10.62 15.15
N ASN A 444 1.95 11.56 15.96
CA ASN A 444 1.10 12.55 16.59
C ASN A 444 1.38 13.93 15.99
N PHE A 445 0.33 14.64 15.62
CA PHE A 445 0.46 15.88 14.87
C PHE A 445 -0.61 16.90 15.24
N LYS A 446 -0.30 18.16 14.97
CA LYS A 446 -1.23 19.29 14.97
C LYS A 446 -1.28 19.90 13.58
N THR A 447 -2.31 20.70 13.34
CA THR A 447 -2.53 21.34 12.06
C THR A 447 -2.86 22.81 12.25
N ASP A 448 -2.33 23.67 11.38
CA ASP A 448 -2.77 25.06 11.27
C ASP A 448 -3.98 25.07 10.33
N LEU A 449 -5.14 25.50 10.80
CA LEU A 449 -6.38 25.60 10.00
C LEU A 449 -6.80 27.04 9.75
N ASN A 450 -6.20 28.00 10.45
CA ASN A 450 -6.56 29.41 10.36
C ASN A 450 -5.52 30.24 9.56
N MET A 451 -4.45 29.58 9.11
CA MET A 451 -3.38 30.08 8.25
C MET A 451 -2.54 31.19 8.90
N ASP A 452 -2.37 31.16 10.22
CA ASP A 452 -1.54 32.11 10.96
C ASP A 452 -0.18 31.56 11.38
N ARG A 453 0.15 30.32 10.96
CA ARG A 453 1.36 29.56 11.27
C ARG A 453 1.52 29.28 12.76
N LEU A 454 0.43 29.35 13.52
CA LEU A 454 0.36 28.92 14.91
C LEU A 454 -0.46 27.63 14.99
N PHE A 455 -0.10 26.76 15.93
CA PHE A 455 -0.76 25.45 16.13
C PHE A 455 -1.40 25.43 17.50
N ASP A 456 -2.58 26.06 17.62
CA ASP A 456 -3.20 26.34 18.91
C ASP A 456 -4.70 26.02 18.96
N GLU A 457 -5.37 26.44 20.03
CA GLU A 457 -6.79 26.16 20.24
C GLU A 457 -7.71 26.75 19.16
N ARG A 458 -7.22 27.69 18.35
CA ARG A 458 -7.96 28.27 17.24
C ARG A 458 -8.06 27.30 16.05
N ASP A 459 -7.20 26.30 15.98
CA ASP A 459 -7.10 25.32 14.89
C ASP A 459 -7.87 24.01 15.17
N ASN A 460 -8.97 24.07 15.91
CA ASN A 460 -9.80 22.90 16.13
C ASN A 460 -11.25 23.23 16.47
N LEU A 461 -12.06 22.19 16.57
CA LEU A 461 -13.49 22.25 16.90
C LEU A 461 -13.80 21.74 18.32
N LEU A 462 -12.84 21.74 19.24
CA LEU A 462 -13.04 21.18 20.57
C LEU A 462 -14.13 21.91 21.35
N ASP A 463 -14.50 23.16 21.05
CA ASP A 463 -15.60 23.84 21.75
C ASP A 463 -17.02 23.43 21.29
N TYR A 464 -17.14 22.49 20.34
CA TYR A 464 -18.41 22.07 19.74
C TYR A 464 -18.79 20.63 20.09
N ASN A 465 -20.06 20.27 19.90
CA ASN A 465 -20.49 18.87 19.93
C ASN A 465 -20.15 18.21 18.59
N LEU A 466 -19.29 17.19 18.61
CA LEU A 466 -18.73 16.60 17.41
C LEU A 466 -19.37 15.26 17.09
N PHE A 467 -19.73 15.09 15.82
CA PHE A 467 -20.31 13.87 15.28
C PHE A 467 -19.61 13.48 13.97
N CYS A 468 -19.59 12.18 13.68
CA CYS A 468 -19.16 11.65 12.39
C CYS A 468 -20.17 10.63 11.88
N LEU A 469 -20.60 10.74 10.62
CA LEU A 469 -21.47 9.77 9.97
C LEU A 469 -20.65 8.71 9.24
N THR A 470 -20.91 7.45 9.56
CA THR A 470 -20.29 6.29 8.91
C THR A 470 -21.33 5.36 8.29
N SER A 471 -20.95 4.73 7.19
CA SER A 471 -21.74 3.70 6.49
C SER A 471 -20.81 2.58 6.00
N PRO A 472 -21.34 1.47 5.46
CA PRO A 472 -20.49 0.47 4.80
C PRO A 472 -19.61 1.02 3.66
N ASN A 473 -19.88 2.22 3.14
CA ASN A 473 -19.04 2.87 2.14
C ASN A 473 -17.85 3.63 2.73
N SER A 474 -17.87 3.93 4.04
CA SER A 474 -16.79 4.60 4.75
C SER A 474 -15.57 3.66 4.82
N PHE A 475 -14.65 3.74 3.86
CA PHE A 475 -13.58 2.75 3.67
C PHE A 475 -12.20 3.41 3.59
N SER A 476 -11.11 2.68 3.89
CA SER A 476 -9.73 3.19 3.82
C SER A 476 -9.54 4.44 4.71
N CYS A 477 -9.10 5.60 4.19
CA CYS A 477 -9.08 6.84 4.97
C CYS A 477 -10.47 7.27 5.50
N GLY A 478 -11.55 6.91 4.78
CA GLY A 478 -12.94 7.04 5.23
C GLY A 478 -13.28 6.16 6.43
N ASN A 479 -12.44 5.16 6.73
CA ASN A 479 -12.49 4.32 7.93
C ASN A 479 -11.44 4.74 8.99
N LEU A 480 -10.25 5.19 8.57
CA LEU A 480 -9.19 5.71 9.44
C LEU A 480 -9.68 6.88 10.30
N VAL A 481 -10.27 7.89 9.66
CA VAL A 481 -10.77 9.08 10.36
C VAL A 481 -11.78 8.72 11.44
N PRO A 482 -12.91 8.02 11.15
CA PRO A 482 -13.84 7.66 12.21
C PRO A 482 -13.23 6.73 13.26
N SER A 483 -12.22 5.92 12.94
CA SER A 483 -11.50 5.10 13.93
C SER A 483 -10.75 5.96 14.94
N ALA A 484 -9.98 6.94 14.46
CA ALA A 484 -9.26 7.89 15.30
C ALA A 484 -10.24 8.74 16.14
N LEU A 485 -11.29 9.26 15.51
CA LEU A 485 -12.32 10.06 16.17
C LEU A 485 -13.05 9.27 17.26
N LYS A 486 -13.38 7.99 17.00
CA LYS A 486 -14.01 7.10 17.98
C LYS A 486 -13.09 6.83 19.17
N ASN A 487 -11.82 6.49 18.91
CA ASN A 487 -10.85 6.15 19.94
C ASN A 487 -10.54 7.34 20.88
N SER A 488 -10.65 8.57 20.38
CA SER A 488 -10.49 9.78 21.20
C SER A 488 -11.55 9.96 22.29
N HIS A 489 -12.69 9.27 22.17
CA HIS A 489 -13.90 9.50 22.99
C HIS A 489 -14.47 10.94 22.91
N ARG A 490 -14.01 11.76 21.95
CA ARG A 490 -14.42 13.15 21.76
C ARG A 490 -15.57 13.30 20.76
N VAL A 491 -15.65 12.40 19.79
CA VAL A 491 -16.61 12.46 18.68
C VAL A 491 -17.59 11.30 18.78
N THR A 492 -18.88 11.59 18.62
CA THR A 492 -19.93 10.57 18.57
C THR A 492 -20.10 10.04 17.15
N ILE A 493 -19.97 8.74 16.96
CA ILE A 493 -20.17 8.10 15.66
C ILE A 493 -21.64 7.74 15.46
N LEU A 494 -22.22 8.16 14.34
CA LEU A 494 -23.61 7.93 13.96
C LEU A 494 -23.65 7.12 12.67
N GLY A 495 -24.60 6.18 12.53
CA GLY A 495 -24.85 5.53 11.24
C GLY A 495 -24.79 4.01 11.29
N GLN A 496 -23.95 3.43 10.45
CA GLN A 496 -23.69 1.99 10.39
C GLN A 496 -22.19 1.74 10.51
N THR A 497 -21.82 0.48 10.73
CA THR A 497 -20.41 0.10 10.75
C THR A 497 -19.73 0.53 9.45
N SER A 498 -18.56 1.16 9.56
CA SER A 498 -17.78 1.55 8.40
C SER A 498 -17.33 0.32 7.59
N GLY A 499 -16.99 0.52 6.32
CA GLY A 499 -16.57 -0.55 5.40
C GLY A 499 -15.23 -1.20 5.76
N GLY A 500 -14.45 -0.60 6.66
CA GLY A 500 -13.16 -1.13 7.06
C GLY A 500 -12.02 -0.70 6.14
N GLY A 501 -11.07 -1.61 5.93
CA GLY A 501 -9.83 -1.36 5.18
C GLY A 501 -8.76 -0.74 6.06
N ALA A 502 -7.81 -1.55 6.48
CA ALA A 502 -6.65 -1.11 7.25
C ALA A 502 -5.37 -1.01 6.41
N CYS A 503 -5.25 -1.77 5.33
CA CYS A 503 -4.00 -1.80 4.56
C CYS A 503 -3.81 -0.51 3.74
N VAL A 504 -2.58 -0.03 3.68
CA VAL A 504 -2.16 0.90 2.64
C VAL A 504 -2.07 0.11 1.34
N VAL A 505 -2.67 0.63 0.28
CA VAL A 505 -2.63 -0.01 -1.04
C VAL A 505 -1.19 -0.07 -1.52
N GLN A 506 -0.75 -1.25 -1.92
CA GLN A 506 0.55 -1.45 -2.55
C GLN A 506 0.37 -1.81 -4.02
N ASN A 507 1.00 -1.03 -4.89
CA ASN A 507 1.06 -1.29 -6.33
C ASN A 507 2.08 -2.40 -6.58
N MET A 508 1.71 -3.33 -7.47
CA MET A 508 2.48 -4.50 -7.84
C MET A 508 2.46 -4.69 -9.36
N THR A 509 3.49 -5.35 -9.88
CA THR A 509 3.50 -5.82 -11.27
C THR A 509 3.72 -7.32 -11.31
N THR A 510 3.44 -7.96 -12.44
CA THR A 510 3.87 -9.34 -12.67
C THR A 510 5.02 -9.36 -13.66
N ALA A 511 5.86 -10.41 -13.59
CA ALA A 511 6.98 -10.58 -14.52
C ALA A 511 6.54 -10.59 -16.00
N ASP A 512 5.32 -11.06 -16.29
CA ASP A 512 4.74 -11.04 -17.63
C ASP A 512 4.02 -9.73 -17.99
N GLY A 513 3.90 -8.79 -17.06
CA GLY A 513 3.57 -7.40 -17.32
C GLY A 513 2.16 -6.93 -16.94
N CYS A 514 1.41 -7.65 -16.10
CA CYS A 514 0.19 -7.09 -15.52
C CYS A 514 0.54 -6.04 -14.44
N VAL A 515 -0.37 -5.09 -14.24
CA VAL A 515 -0.35 -4.16 -13.11
C VAL A 515 -1.55 -4.48 -12.22
N PHE A 516 -1.32 -4.61 -10.92
CA PHE A 516 -2.35 -4.90 -9.95
C PHE A 516 -2.00 -4.29 -8.59
N ASN A 517 -2.96 -4.31 -7.68
CA ASN A 517 -2.82 -3.79 -6.33
C ASN A 517 -3.11 -4.89 -5.33
N ILE A 518 -2.49 -4.76 -4.17
CA ILE A 518 -2.77 -5.59 -3.01
C ILE A 518 -3.04 -4.73 -1.79
N SER A 519 -3.79 -5.29 -0.85
CA SER A 519 -3.71 -4.88 0.56
C SER A 519 -2.27 -5.06 1.06
N GLY A 520 -1.50 -3.98 1.11
CA GLY A 520 -0.08 -3.98 1.42
C GLY A 520 0.24 -4.23 2.91
N PRO A 521 1.53 -4.27 3.27
CA PRO A 521 1.97 -4.68 4.60
C PRO A 521 1.72 -3.60 5.66
N TYR A 522 1.69 -2.32 5.29
CA TYR A 522 1.41 -1.25 6.25
C TYR A 522 -0.07 -1.22 6.60
N ARG A 523 -0.38 -1.51 7.87
CA ARG A 523 -1.74 -1.58 8.40
C ARG A 523 -2.01 -0.45 9.35
N LEU A 524 -3.00 0.36 9.00
CA LEU A 524 -3.58 1.38 9.83
C LEU A 524 -4.18 0.77 11.11
N ALA A 525 -3.97 1.48 12.21
CA ALA A 525 -4.39 1.07 13.53
C ALA A 525 -4.75 2.30 14.38
N TYR A 526 -5.29 2.05 15.56
CA TYR A 526 -5.26 3.00 16.67
C TYR A 526 -4.59 2.37 17.88
N THR A 527 -4.08 3.21 18.77
CA THR A 527 -3.47 2.76 20.03
C THR A 527 -4.44 2.89 21.20
N LYS A 528 -4.44 1.88 22.08
CA LYS A 528 -5.14 1.91 23.36
C LYS A 528 -4.41 1.05 24.38
N ASN A 529 -4.08 1.63 25.53
CA ASN A 529 -3.33 0.96 26.60
C ASN A 529 -2.03 0.29 26.08
N GLY A 530 -1.27 1.01 25.23
CA GLY A 530 -0.02 0.53 24.63
C GLY A 530 -0.16 -0.56 23.57
N SER A 531 -1.39 -0.99 23.24
CA SER A 531 -1.66 -1.99 22.20
C SER A 531 -2.17 -1.32 20.93
N PHE A 532 -1.80 -1.89 19.79
CA PHE A 532 -2.27 -1.47 18.47
C PHE A 532 -3.47 -2.33 18.06
N TYR A 533 -4.55 -1.68 17.67
CA TYR A 533 -5.78 -2.31 17.24
C TYR A 533 -5.98 -1.99 15.76
N ASP A 534 -6.02 -3.05 14.97
CA ASP A 534 -6.38 -3.00 13.55
C ASP A 534 -7.81 -2.43 13.36
N ILE A 535 -7.99 -1.72 12.24
CA ILE A 535 -9.25 -1.07 11.89
C ILE A 535 -9.98 -1.73 10.70
N ASP A 536 -9.51 -2.88 10.23
CA ASP A 536 -9.92 -3.50 8.98
C ASP A 536 -11.39 -3.94 9.00
N GLN A 537 -11.92 -4.27 10.18
CA GLN A 537 -13.32 -4.68 10.39
C GLN A 537 -14.30 -3.51 10.50
N GLY A 538 -13.80 -2.29 10.41
CA GLY A 538 -14.60 -1.08 10.53
C GLY A 538 -14.97 -0.69 11.96
N VAL A 539 -15.53 0.50 12.07
CA VAL A 539 -15.88 1.21 13.30
C VAL A 539 -17.36 1.07 13.53
N THR A 540 -17.74 0.49 14.66
CA THR A 540 -19.15 0.40 15.06
C THR A 540 -19.65 1.77 15.57
N PRO A 541 -20.82 2.25 15.10
CA PRO A 541 -21.37 3.53 15.53
C PRO A 541 -21.77 3.53 17.00
N ASP A 542 -21.74 4.69 17.66
CA ASP A 542 -22.35 4.90 18.98
C ASP A 542 -23.87 4.82 18.91
N PHE A 543 -24.44 5.42 17.85
CA PHE A 543 -25.87 5.39 17.61
C PHE A 543 -26.18 4.95 16.18
N VAL A 544 -26.98 3.89 16.05
CA VAL A 544 -27.32 3.31 14.76
C VAL A 544 -28.35 4.16 14.02
N LEU A 545 -28.09 4.46 12.74
CA LEU A 545 -29.09 4.93 11.78
C LEU A 545 -29.43 3.75 10.85
N PRO A 546 -30.60 3.09 11.05
CA PRO A 546 -30.91 1.84 10.36
C PRO A 546 -31.09 1.97 8.85
N THR A 547 -31.38 3.15 8.32
CA THR A 547 -31.68 3.32 6.88
C THR A 547 -30.88 4.47 6.26
N PRO A 548 -30.40 4.33 5.00
CA PRO A 548 -29.69 5.40 4.29
C PRO A 548 -30.45 6.74 4.26
N ASP A 549 -31.79 6.73 4.14
CA ASP A 549 -32.59 7.96 4.08
C ASP A 549 -32.44 8.86 5.34
N GLN A 550 -32.10 8.27 6.49
CA GLN A 550 -31.90 9.02 7.74
C GLN A 550 -30.59 9.81 7.78
N PHE A 551 -29.59 9.44 6.97
CA PHE A 551 -28.33 10.17 6.86
C PHE A 551 -28.53 11.53 6.20
N TYR A 552 -29.42 11.58 5.21
CA TYR A 552 -29.55 12.71 4.29
C TYR A 552 -30.77 13.59 4.56
N ASP A 553 -31.69 13.17 5.45
CA ASP A 553 -32.69 14.09 6.00
C ASP A 553 -32.07 14.98 7.08
N ARG A 554 -31.32 16.01 6.67
CA ARG A 554 -30.60 16.85 7.63
C ARG A 554 -31.49 17.55 8.65
N LYS A 555 -32.74 17.87 8.30
CA LYS A 555 -33.70 18.45 9.26
C LYS A 555 -34.07 17.46 10.35
N GLN A 556 -34.34 16.20 9.99
CA GLN A 556 -34.62 15.16 10.97
C GLN A 556 -33.36 14.74 11.74
N LEU A 557 -32.23 14.61 11.06
CA LEU A 557 -30.95 14.27 11.68
C LEU A 557 -30.51 15.33 12.69
N THR A 558 -30.62 16.63 12.36
CA THR A 558 -30.37 17.72 13.32
C THR A 558 -31.28 17.63 14.54
N LYS A 559 -32.57 17.30 14.37
CA LYS A 559 -33.48 17.09 15.52
C LYS A 559 -33.04 15.90 16.37
N TYR A 560 -32.62 14.82 15.74
CA TYR A 560 -32.14 13.62 16.43
C TYR A 560 -30.85 13.92 17.21
N ILE A 561 -29.85 14.53 16.59
CA ILE A 561 -28.60 14.98 17.24
C ILE A 561 -28.91 15.85 18.45
N ASN A 562 -29.77 16.86 18.28
CA ASN A 562 -30.17 17.72 19.37
C ASN A 562 -30.92 16.95 20.48
N SER A 563 -31.50 15.77 20.23
CA SER A 563 -32.12 14.96 21.29
C SER A 563 -31.12 14.10 22.08
N LEU A 564 -29.93 13.83 21.52
CA LEU A 564 -28.89 13.05 22.17
C LEU A 564 -28.16 13.84 23.27
N LEU A 565 -28.03 15.16 23.07
CA LEU A 565 -27.32 16.07 23.98
C LEU A 565 -28.10 16.43 25.25
N TRP A 566 -29.37 16.04 25.34
CA TRP A 566 -30.27 16.33 26.48
C TRP A 566 -30.46 15.11 27.39
N LYS A 567 -29.64 14.08 27.21
CA LYS A 567 -29.45 12.94 28.10
C LYS A 567 -28.05 13.02 28.68
#